data_AF-A0A8H5JHR0-F1
#
_entry.id   AF-A0A8H5JHR0-F1
#
_cell.length_a   1.000
_cell.length_b   1.000
_cell.length_c   1.000
_cell.angle_alpha   90.00
_cell.angle_beta   90.00
_cell.angle_gamma   90.00
#
_symmetry.space_group_name_H-M   'P 1'
#
loop_
_entity.id
_entity.type
_entity.pdbx_description
1 polymer ?
#
loop_
_entity_poly.entity_id
_entity_poly.type
_entity_poly.pdbx_seq_one_letter_code
_entity_poly.pdbx_strand_id
1 'polypeptide(L)'
;MSLRFAARRLAVSAPVFSATVGPSVQRRHKWASNLFKGWGKPRNKDAGSSPAQDPTSLLDDPKSREEYLQKSMYSGVEDNIFQDEIEKVSTDTTPGAPEIEQKTKENMAMVVDPDPRSRVRWQRKKVIQMVRRNGRLTRDERIQMSERELLHKSEFMPTSVKKLVMLARQIAGKSVDDAIVQMKWSKKKMAAEIGYYLEEARDLAIAQRGMGLGKVNNEILKAPKKIQTVDGKWIEIKDPTRMYIAQSWVGRGPWRGKRIDYKGRGRMGIIRHPSTSLTVLLKEEKTRIREYEERVEKKNKKGPWVHLPNRPVYGQRPYYSW
;
A
#
# COMPACT_ATOMS: atom_id res chain seq x y z
N MET A 1 -21.07 -62.98 -44.66
CA MET A 1 -22.09 -61.99 -45.07
C MET A 1 -21.62 -60.62 -44.65
N SER A 2 -21.63 -59.67 -45.59
CA SER A 2 -21.10 -58.32 -45.41
C SER A 2 -22.04 -57.47 -44.55
N LEU A 3 -21.50 -56.86 -43.49
CA LEU A 3 -22.17 -55.78 -42.77
C LEU A 3 -21.40 -54.49 -43.00
N ARG A 4 -21.96 -53.66 -43.88
CA ARG A 4 -21.51 -52.30 -44.16
C ARG A 4 -21.88 -51.41 -42.96
N PHE A 5 -20.90 -50.91 -42.22
CA PHE A 5 -21.12 -49.79 -41.31
C PHE A 5 -20.86 -48.47 -42.05
N ALA A 6 -21.89 -47.65 -42.12
CA ALA A 6 -21.85 -46.31 -42.70
C ALA A 6 -21.03 -45.37 -41.81
N ALA A 7 -19.85 -44.96 -42.27
CA ALA A 7 -19.10 -43.88 -41.66
C ALA A 7 -19.74 -42.53 -41.99
N ARG A 8 -20.55 -41.98 -41.07
CA ARG A 8 -20.94 -40.58 -41.12
C ARG A 8 -19.72 -39.73 -40.75
N ARG A 9 -19.13 -39.09 -41.76
CA ARG A 9 -18.17 -37.99 -41.55
C ARG A 9 -18.92 -36.80 -40.97
N LEU A 10 -18.73 -36.53 -39.68
CA LEU A 10 -19.09 -35.22 -39.11
C LEU A 10 -18.09 -34.20 -39.67
N ALA A 11 -18.59 -33.27 -40.49
CA ALA A 11 -17.82 -32.11 -40.90
C ALA A 11 -17.53 -31.27 -39.65
N VAL A 12 -16.26 -31.21 -39.26
CA VAL A 12 -15.78 -30.25 -38.27
C VAL A 12 -15.87 -28.89 -38.95
N SER A 13 -16.89 -28.10 -38.60
CA SER A 13 -16.93 -26.69 -38.98
C SER A 13 -15.70 -26.02 -38.39
N ALA A 14 -14.82 -25.49 -39.24
CA ALA A 14 -13.72 -24.64 -38.79
C ALA A 14 -14.29 -23.54 -37.88
N PRO A 15 -13.69 -23.25 -36.71
CA PRO A 15 -14.07 -22.06 -35.97
C PRO A 15 -13.76 -20.87 -36.88
N VAL A 16 -14.80 -20.16 -37.29
CA VAL A 16 -14.66 -18.82 -37.84
C VAL A 16 -13.94 -18.04 -36.75
N PHE A 17 -12.65 -17.75 -36.97
CA PHE A 17 -11.93 -16.77 -36.18
C PHE A 17 -12.61 -15.43 -36.46
N SER A 18 -13.70 -15.17 -35.73
CA SER A 18 -14.12 -13.81 -35.46
C SER A 18 -12.93 -13.19 -34.75
N ALA A 19 -12.15 -12.42 -35.50
CA ALA A 19 -11.28 -11.40 -34.96
C ALA A 19 -12.19 -10.40 -34.24
N THR A 20 -12.64 -10.78 -33.04
CA THR A 20 -13.05 -9.81 -32.05
C THR A 20 -11.83 -8.94 -31.88
N VAL A 21 -11.93 -7.71 -32.36
CA VAL A 21 -11.03 -6.62 -31.97
C VAL A 21 -11.28 -6.44 -30.47
N GLY A 22 -10.67 -7.32 -29.67
CA GLY A 22 -10.57 -7.12 -28.25
C GLY A 22 -9.82 -5.81 -28.05
N PRO A 23 -10.20 -4.97 -27.07
CA PRO A 23 -9.52 -3.71 -26.85
C PRO A 23 -8.03 -4.01 -26.72
N SER A 24 -7.24 -3.32 -27.55
CA SER A 24 -5.81 -3.35 -27.48
C SER A 24 -5.43 -3.02 -26.04
N VAL A 25 -4.89 -4.00 -25.32
CA VAL A 25 -4.07 -3.68 -24.17
C VAL A 25 -2.95 -2.84 -24.79
N GLN A 26 -3.01 -1.51 -24.62
CA GLN A 26 -1.98 -0.62 -25.09
C GLN A 26 -0.68 -1.08 -24.44
N ARG A 27 0.07 -1.88 -25.18
CA ARG A 27 1.44 -2.19 -24.83
C ARG A 27 2.13 -0.84 -24.85
N ARG A 28 2.66 -0.44 -23.70
CA ARG A 28 3.57 0.68 -23.58
C ARG A 28 4.73 0.42 -24.55
N HIS A 29 4.63 0.93 -25.78
CA HIS A 29 5.82 1.33 -26.52
C HIS A 29 6.35 2.50 -25.71
N LYS A 30 7.29 2.18 -24.81
CA LYS A 30 7.94 3.19 -23.98
C LYS A 30 8.49 4.23 -24.95
N TRP A 31 7.94 5.43 -24.92
CA TRP A 31 8.65 6.64 -25.29
C TRP A 31 9.80 6.78 -24.27
N ALA A 32 10.83 5.97 -24.44
CA ALA A 32 12.13 6.20 -23.85
C ALA A 32 12.91 7.16 -24.76
N SER A 33 12.30 8.29 -25.14
CA SER A 33 13.06 9.49 -25.38
C SER A 33 13.59 9.89 -24.00
N ASN A 34 14.76 9.38 -23.66
CA ASN A 34 15.50 9.85 -22.50
C ASN A 34 15.70 11.35 -22.71
N LEU A 35 14.86 12.20 -22.11
CA LEU A 35 14.97 13.65 -22.19
C LEU A 35 16.38 14.14 -21.81
N PHE A 36 17.07 13.39 -20.94
CA PHE A 36 18.44 13.67 -20.54
C PHE A 36 19.52 13.10 -21.48
N LYS A 37 19.21 12.14 -22.36
CA LYS A 37 20.19 11.54 -23.28
C LYS A 37 20.18 12.29 -24.60
N GLY A 38 20.96 13.36 -24.69
CA GLY A 38 21.02 14.25 -25.86
C GLY A 38 20.70 15.70 -25.56
N TRP A 39 20.30 16.02 -24.32
CA TRP A 39 20.19 17.40 -23.83
C TRP A 39 21.56 18.09 -24.00
N GLY A 40 21.62 19.10 -24.88
CA GLY A 40 22.85 19.83 -25.21
C GLY A 40 23.68 19.29 -26.38
N LYS A 41 23.24 18.26 -27.11
CA LYS A 41 23.87 17.89 -28.39
C LYS A 41 23.24 18.72 -29.53
N PRO A 42 24.02 19.42 -30.36
CA PRO A 42 23.47 20.12 -31.51
C PRO A 42 22.82 19.11 -32.46
N ARG A 43 21.58 19.39 -32.85
CA ARG A 43 20.79 18.56 -33.76
C ARG A 43 21.37 18.71 -35.17
N ASN A 44 22.32 17.84 -35.55
CA ASN A 44 22.80 17.81 -36.94
C ASN A 44 21.60 17.50 -37.85
N LYS A 45 21.38 18.40 -38.81
CA LYS A 45 20.20 18.47 -39.67
C LYS A 45 20.26 17.46 -40.82
N ASP A 46 20.76 16.25 -40.57
CA ASP A 46 20.99 15.22 -41.58
C ASP A 46 20.44 13.87 -41.10
N ALA A 47 19.11 13.76 -41.02
CA ALA A 47 18.40 12.50 -41.07
C ALA A 47 16.97 12.77 -41.57
N GLY A 48 16.75 12.54 -42.87
CA GLY A 48 15.43 12.58 -43.50
C GLY A 48 14.55 11.42 -43.03
N SER A 49 14.08 11.49 -41.79
CA SER A 49 12.97 10.67 -41.29
C SER A 49 11.85 11.61 -40.86
N SER A 50 10.69 11.41 -41.49
CA SER A 50 9.33 11.92 -41.25
C SER A 50 9.11 12.93 -40.09
N PRO A 51 8.28 13.97 -40.27
CA PRO A 51 7.95 14.93 -39.22
C PRO A 51 7.05 14.25 -38.17
N ALA A 52 7.65 13.40 -37.34
CA ALA A 52 7.08 13.05 -36.05
C ALA A 52 7.14 14.35 -35.24
N GLN A 53 5.99 15.01 -35.14
CA GLN A 53 5.76 16.24 -34.39
C GLN A 53 6.62 16.25 -33.12
N ASP A 54 7.51 17.23 -33.01
CA ASP A 54 8.26 17.47 -31.78
C ASP A 54 7.20 17.68 -30.67
N PRO A 55 7.12 16.83 -29.64
CA PRO A 55 6.00 16.86 -28.68
C PRO A 55 5.96 18.16 -27.85
N THR A 56 7.05 18.93 -27.87
CA THR A 56 7.14 20.26 -27.25
C THR A 56 6.50 21.35 -28.09
N SER A 57 6.45 21.24 -29.43
CA SER A 57 5.83 22.29 -30.26
C SER A 57 4.31 22.35 -30.05
N LEU A 58 3.69 21.20 -29.77
CA LEU A 58 2.26 21.09 -29.46
C LEU A 58 1.90 21.59 -28.04
N LEU A 59 2.87 21.82 -27.16
CA LEU A 59 2.64 22.35 -25.81
C LEU A 59 2.65 23.90 -25.78
N ASP A 60 3.33 24.52 -26.76
CA ASP A 60 3.50 25.97 -26.85
C ASP A 60 2.49 26.65 -27.80
N ASP A 61 1.71 25.88 -28.57
CA ASP A 61 0.73 26.42 -29.53
C ASP A 61 -0.56 26.90 -28.81
N PRO A 62 -0.87 28.22 -28.79
CA PRO A 62 -1.99 28.77 -28.03
C PRO A 62 -3.35 28.21 -28.47
N LYS A 63 -3.51 27.92 -29.77
CA LYS A 63 -4.75 27.33 -30.33
C LYS A 63 -5.00 25.91 -29.83
N SER A 64 -3.95 25.10 -29.71
CA SER A 64 -4.07 23.72 -29.20
C SER A 64 -4.39 23.70 -27.70
N ARG A 65 -3.87 24.67 -26.95
CA ARG A 65 -4.21 24.91 -25.55
C ARG A 65 -5.65 25.38 -25.40
N GLU A 66 -6.12 26.28 -26.25
CA GLU A 66 -7.52 26.72 -26.29
C GLU A 66 -8.47 25.57 -26.63
N GLU A 67 -8.16 24.74 -27.63
CA GLU A 67 -8.95 23.57 -27.99
C GLU A 67 -8.98 22.53 -26.85
N TYR A 68 -7.84 22.29 -26.18
CA TYR A 68 -7.78 21.42 -25.01
C TYR A 68 -8.57 22.00 -23.84
N LEU A 69 -8.45 23.31 -23.58
CA LEU A 69 -9.23 24.01 -22.57
C LEU A 69 -10.71 23.92 -22.86
N GLN A 70 -11.16 24.22 -24.09
CA GLN A 70 -12.56 24.04 -24.51
C GLN A 70 -13.00 22.59 -24.28
N LYS A 71 -12.24 21.60 -24.76
CA LYS A 71 -12.58 20.18 -24.59
C LYS A 71 -12.63 19.73 -23.12
N SER A 72 -11.79 20.31 -22.26
CA SER A 72 -11.79 20.04 -20.81
C SER A 72 -12.87 20.82 -20.05
N MET A 73 -13.24 22.00 -20.54
CA MET A 73 -14.28 22.86 -19.97
C MET A 73 -15.69 22.42 -20.38
N TYR A 74 -15.84 21.72 -21.50
CA TYR A 74 -17.11 21.09 -21.89
C TYR A 74 -17.39 19.79 -21.13
N SER A 75 -17.49 19.88 -19.80
CA SER A 75 -18.44 19.06 -19.03
C SER A 75 -19.76 19.82 -19.01
N GLY A 76 -20.50 19.75 -20.12
CA GLY A 76 -21.67 20.60 -20.39
C GLY A 76 -22.76 20.52 -19.32
N VAL A 77 -22.79 21.52 -18.44
CA VAL A 77 -23.98 22.07 -17.79
C VAL A 77 -23.67 23.55 -17.55
N GLU A 78 -23.97 24.38 -18.54
CA GLU A 78 -24.05 25.83 -18.37
C GLU A 78 -25.34 26.06 -17.55
N ASP A 79 -25.21 26.61 -16.33
CA ASP A 79 -26.25 26.84 -15.28
C ASP A 79 -26.08 26.01 -13.99
N ASN A 80 -24.87 25.94 -13.43
CA ASN A 80 -24.69 25.44 -12.06
C ASN A 80 -24.77 26.59 -11.04
N ILE A 81 -25.53 26.38 -9.97
CA ILE A 81 -25.72 27.29 -8.82
C ILE A 81 -24.41 27.81 -8.19
N PHE A 82 -23.28 27.16 -8.45
CA PHE A 82 -21.97 27.49 -7.86
C PHE A 82 -21.04 28.24 -8.82
N GLN A 83 -21.53 28.72 -9.97
CA GLN A 83 -20.70 29.45 -10.96
C GLN A 83 -20.02 30.68 -10.34
N ASP A 84 -20.78 31.48 -9.58
CA ASP A 84 -20.29 32.70 -8.92
C ASP A 84 -19.22 32.43 -7.85
N GLU A 85 -19.20 31.24 -7.25
CA GLU A 85 -18.19 30.83 -6.28
C GLU A 85 -16.89 30.38 -6.97
N ILE A 86 -17.00 29.71 -8.13
CA ILE A 86 -15.83 29.31 -8.93
C ILE A 86 -15.10 30.53 -9.49
N GLU A 87 -15.84 31.52 -10.00
CA GLU A 87 -15.26 32.75 -10.51
C GLU A 87 -14.55 33.56 -9.41
N LYS A 88 -15.11 33.63 -8.19
CA LYS A 88 -14.46 34.26 -7.03
C LYS A 88 -13.14 33.58 -6.62
N VAL A 89 -13.09 32.24 -6.66
CA VAL A 89 -11.86 31.51 -6.33
C VAL A 89 -10.76 31.77 -7.37
N SER A 90 -11.14 31.97 -8.63
CA SER A 90 -10.17 32.28 -9.69
C SER A 90 -9.45 33.62 -9.46
N THR A 91 -10.14 34.63 -8.91
CA THR A 91 -9.56 35.97 -8.67
C THR A 91 -8.62 36.03 -7.47
N ASP A 92 -8.76 35.13 -6.48
CA ASP A 92 -7.94 35.09 -5.26
C ASP A 92 -6.66 34.24 -5.39
N THR A 93 -6.36 33.73 -6.59
CA THR A 93 -5.18 32.89 -6.82
C THR A 93 -3.91 33.74 -6.76
N THR A 94 -3.15 33.59 -5.67
CA THR A 94 -1.86 34.25 -5.47
C THR A 94 -0.87 33.80 -6.56
N PRO A 95 -0.21 34.73 -7.29
CA PRO A 95 0.72 34.35 -8.35
C PRO A 95 1.95 33.64 -7.73
N GLY A 96 2.07 32.33 -7.99
CA GLY A 96 3.17 31.49 -7.47
C GLY A 96 2.72 30.23 -6.72
N ALA A 97 1.42 29.99 -6.54
CA ALA A 97 0.93 28.70 -6.06
C ALA A 97 1.24 27.61 -7.12
N PRO A 98 1.76 26.43 -6.72
CA PRO A 98 2.00 25.34 -7.66
C PRO A 98 0.68 24.96 -8.35
N GLU A 99 0.67 24.96 -9.69
CA GLU A 99 -0.49 24.55 -10.48
C GLU A 99 -0.92 23.14 -10.04
N ILE A 100 -2.09 23.06 -9.38
CA ILE A 100 -2.64 21.79 -8.93
C ILE A 100 -3.15 21.11 -10.20
N GLU A 101 -2.43 20.08 -10.65
CA GLU A 101 -2.89 19.23 -11.77
C GLU A 101 -4.37 18.90 -11.59
N GLN A 102 -5.20 19.19 -12.59
CA GLN A 102 -6.62 18.86 -12.54
C GLN A 102 -6.77 17.34 -12.46
N LYS A 103 -7.06 16.84 -11.26
CA LYS A 103 -7.26 15.41 -10.95
C LYS A 103 -8.61 14.91 -11.47
N THR A 104 -8.91 15.17 -12.73
CA THR A 104 -10.09 14.61 -13.39
C THR A 104 -9.89 13.11 -13.56
N LYS A 105 -11.00 12.37 -13.53
CA LYS A 105 -10.99 10.91 -13.71
C LYS A 105 -10.33 10.52 -15.03
N GLU A 106 -10.52 11.31 -16.08
CA GLU A 106 -9.99 11.08 -17.42
C GLU A 106 -8.47 11.24 -17.45
N ASN A 107 -7.96 12.32 -16.86
CA ASN A 107 -6.52 12.58 -16.77
C ASN A 107 -5.82 11.48 -15.96
N MET A 108 -6.45 11.01 -14.88
CA MET A 108 -5.89 9.97 -14.03
C MET A 108 -6.13 8.54 -14.54
N ALA A 109 -7.07 8.34 -15.48
CA ALA A 109 -7.53 7.00 -15.90
C ALA A 109 -6.36 6.11 -16.34
N MET A 110 -5.41 6.69 -17.08
CA MET A 110 -4.25 5.95 -17.60
C MET A 110 -3.31 5.43 -16.50
N VAL A 111 -3.23 6.11 -15.35
CA VAL A 111 -2.35 5.74 -14.22
C VAL A 111 -3.10 4.91 -13.19
N VAL A 112 -4.33 5.31 -12.85
CA VAL A 112 -5.15 4.69 -11.81
C VAL A 112 -5.78 3.38 -12.29
N ASP A 113 -6.20 3.29 -13.55
CA ASP A 113 -6.88 2.13 -14.12
C ASP A 113 -6.24 1.66 -15.44
N PRO A 114 -5.00 1.14 -15.40
CA PRO A 114 -4.29 0.73 -16.62
C PRO A 114 -4.89 -0.51 -17.31
N ASP A 115 -5.66 -1.35 -16.60
CA ASP A 115 -6.35 -2.53 -17.16
C ASP A 115 -7.80 -2.61 -16.67
N PRO A 116 -8.73 -1.89 -17.32
CA PRO A 116 -10.13 -1.85 -16.91
C PRO A 116 -10.82 -3.22 -17.05
N ARG A 117 -10.42 -4.06 -18.01
CA ARG A 117 -11.06 -5.37 -18.25
C ARG A 117 -10.80 -6.33 -17.09
N SER A 118 -9.56 -6.41 -16.64
CA SER A 118 -9.21 -7.26 -15.48
C SER A 118 -9.85 -6.73 -14.19
N ARG A 119 -9.90 -5.41 -14.00
CA ARG A 119 -10.60 -4.78 -12.87
C ARG A 119 -12.08 -5.17 -12.85
N VAL A 120 -12.80 -5.08 -13.97
CA VAL A 120 -14.22 -5.46 -14.05
C VAL A 120 -14.44 -6.95 -13.74
N ARG A 121 -13.59 -7.85 -14.26
CA ARG A 121 -13.68 -9.29 -13.94
C ARG A 121 -13.45 -9.56 -12.45
N TRP A 122 -12.48 -8.87 -11.85
CA TRP A 122 -12.20 -8.96 -10.41
C TRP A 122 -13.36 -8.41 -9.57
N GLN A 123 -13.92 -7.25 -9.95
CA GLN A 123 -15.10 -6.66 -9.30
C GLN A 123 -16.29 -7.63 -9.35
N ARG A 124 -16.60 -8.20 -10.52
CA ARG A 124 -17.65 -9.23 -10.67
C ARG A 124 -17.41 -10.41 -9.73
N LYS A 125 -16.17 -10.92 -9.64
CA LYS A 125 -15.82 -12.02 -8.71
C LYS A 125 -16.08 -11.63 -7.25
N LYS A 126 -15.70 -10.40 -6.85
CA LYS A 126 -15.93 -9.89 -5.49
C LYS A 126 -17.41 -9.69 -5.17
N VAL A 127 -18.19 -9.16 -6.10
CA VAL A 127 -19.66 -9.05 -5.97
C VAL A 127 -20.29 -10.43 -5.79
N ILE A 128 -19.92 -11.42 -6.61
CA ILE A 128 -20.41 -12.80 -6.45
C ILE A 128 -20.05 -13.37 -5.06
N GLN A 129 -18.82 -13.14 -4.57
CA GLN A 129 -18.41 -13.57 -3.23
C GLN A 129 -19.25 -12.89 -2.13
N MET A 130 -19.51 -11.59 -2.26
CA MET A 130 -20.35 -10.83 -1.34
C MET A 130 -21.78 -11.36 -1.30
N VAL A 131 -22.38 -11.59 -2.47
CA VAL A 131 -23.74 -12.16 -2.60
C VAL A 131 -23.81 -13.56 -1.98
N ARG A 132 -22.80 -14.42 -2.25
CA ARG A 132 -22.73 -15.77 -1.64
C ARG A 132 -22.68 -15.75 -0.11
N ARG A 133 -22.05 -14.73 0.48
CA ARG A 133 -21.98 -14.55 1.94
C ARG A 133 -23.21 -13.84 2.51
N ASN A 134 -24.16 -13.44 1.67
CA ASN A 134 -25.33 -12.65 2.05
C ASN A 134 -24.93 -11.38 2.83
N GLY A 135 -23.86 -10.70 2.40
CA GLY A 135 -23.37 -9.48 3.03
C GLY A 135 -22.65 -9.66 4.39
N ARG A 136 -22.47 -10.88 4.89
CA ARG A 136 -21.73 -11.12 6.14
C ARG A 136 -20.24 -10.78 5.98
N LEU A 137 -19.77 -9.81 6.77
CA LEU A 137 -18.38 -9.42 6.83
C LEU A 137 -17.55 -10.40 7.66
N THR A 138 -16.38 -10.74 7.15
CA THR A 138 -15.34 -11.45 7.90
C THR A 138 -14.72 -10.54 8.96
N ARG A 139 -14.04 -11.13 9.93
CA ARG A 139 -13.32 -10.38 10.97
C ARG A 139 -12.28 -9.43 10.36
N ASP A 140 -11.54 -9.91 9.38
CA ASP A 140 -10.48 -9.12 8.72
C ASP A 140 -11.07 -7.93 7.94
N GLU A 141 -12.18 -8.14 7.23
CA GLU A 141 -12.90 -7.06 6.54
C GLU A 141 -13.43 -6.01 7.52
N ARG A 142 -13.95 -6.44 8.68
CA ARG A 142 -14.40 -5.52 9.75
C ARG A 142 -13.23 -4.69 10.29
N ILE A 143 -12.10 -5.33 10.58
CA ILE A 143 -10.89 -4.66 11.09
C ILE A 143 -10.38 -3.65 10.06
N GLN A 144 -10.26 -4.03 8.79
CA GLN A 144 -9.80 -3.13 7.72
C GLN A 144 -10.71 -1.91 7.52
N MET A 145 -12.01 -2.06 7.79
CA MET A 145 -12.98 -0.96 7.71
C MET A 145 -12.91 -0.03 8.92
N SER A 146 -12.73 -0.58 10.13
CA SER A 146 -12.80 0.20 11.37
C SER A 146 -11.46 0.77 11.84
N GLU A 147 -10.35 0.10 11.53
CA GLU A 147 -9.02 0.45 12.03
C GLU A 147 -8.14 0.99 10.91
N ARG A 148 -7.49 2.13 11.19
CA ARG A 148 -6.52 2.71 10.28
C ARG A 148 -5.13 2.12 10.53
N GLU A 149 -4.44 1.82 9.44
CA GLU A 149 -3.04 1.40 9.47
C GLU A 149 -2.25 2.04 8.33
N LEU A 150 -0.95 2.28 8.57
CA LEU A 150 0.01 2.67 7.55
C LEU A 150 1.20 1.73 7.60
N LEU A 151 1.51 1.11 6.46
CA LEU A 151 2.77 0.40 6.25
C LEU A 151 3.75 1.35 5.57
N HIS A 152 4.77 1.77 6.30
CA HIS A 152 5.84 2.62 5.79
C HIS A 152 7.14 1.83 5.68
N LYS A 153 7.85 2.00 4.56
CA LYS A 153 9.11 1.30 4.28
C LYS A 153 10.18 2.33 3.96
N SER A 154 11.29 2.27 4.69
CA SER A 154 12.44 3.13 4.47
C SER A 154 13.20 2.76 3.20
N GLU A 155 14.07 3.67 2.79
CA GLU A 155 15.09 3.37 1.80
C GLU A 155 16.16 2.42 2.35
N PHE A 156 17.10 2.02 1.48
CA PHE A 156 18.17 1.10 1.84
C PHE A 156 19.31 1.80 2.59
N MET A 157 19.30 1.62 3.91
CA MET A 157 20.33 2.12 4.82
C MET A 157 21.63 1.32 4.72
N PRO A 158 22.79 1.95 5.02
CA PRO A 158 24.07 1.33 4.81
C PRO A 158 24.52 0.30 5.87
N THR A 159 23.61 -0.53 6.39
CA THR A 159 23.83 -1.42 7.53
C THR A 159 23.43 -2.88 7.28
N SER A 160 23.69 -3.75 8.26
CA SER A 160 23.34 -5.17 8.24
C SER A 160 22.02 -5.42 8.98
N VAL A 161 21.29 -6.45 8.55
CA VAL A 161 20.01 -6.85 9.15
C VAL A 161 20.19 -7.07 10.65
N LYS A 162 21.23 -7.80 11.05
CA LYS A 162 21.50 -8.12 12.46
C LYS A 162 21.65 -6.88 13.35
N LYS A 163 22.29 -5.82 12.82
CA LYS A 163 22.52 -4.58 13.56
C LYS A 163 21.23 -3.75 13.65
N LEU A 164 20.51 -3.65 12.54
CA LEU A 164 19.27 -2.87 12.47
C LEU A 164 18.11 -3.51 13.24
N VAL A 165 18.06 -4.85 13.29
CA VAL A 165 17.04 -5.60 14.04
C VAL A 165 17.04 -5.24 15.53
N MET A 166 18.19 -4.91 16.12
CA MET A 166 18.24 -4.51 17.54
C MET A 166 17.47 -3.20 17.78
N LEU A 167 17.58 -2.23 16.86
CA LEU A 167 16.84 -0.97 16.93
C LEU A 167 15.36 -1.18 16.59
N ALA A 168 15.05 -1.98 15.57
CA ALA A 168 13.67 -2.29 15.21
C ALA A 168 12.90 -2.90 16.38
N ARG A 169 13.49 -3.88 17.08
CA ARG A 169 12.89 -4.49 18.28
C ARG A 169 12.71 -3.50 19.43
N GLN A 170 13.62 -2.54 19.57
CA GLN A 170 13.58 -1.54 20.65
C GLN A 170 12.41 -0.55 20.51
N ILE A 171 11.97 -0.28 19.28
CA ILE A 171 10.85 0.64 18.98
C ILE A 171 9.50 -0.09 18.84
N ALA A 172 9.50 -1.41 18.64
CA ALA A 172 8.27 -2.20 18.53
C ALA A 172 7.40 -2.02 19.78
N GLY A 173 6.12 -1.72 19.59
CA GLY A 173 5.17 -1.53 20.68
C GLY A 173 5.29 -0.19 21.43
N LYS A 174 6.19 0.71 21.04
CA LYS A 174 6.20 2.08 21.59
C LYS A 174 5.23 2.98 20.82
N SER A 175 4.79 4.07 21.45
CA SER A 175 4.14 5.14 20.69
C SER A 175 5.13 5.76 19.71
N VAL A 176 4.65 6.36 18.62
CA VAL A 176 5.55 6.95 17.62
C VAL A 176 6.43 8.03 18.23
N ASP A 177 5.86 8.90 19.08
CA ASP A 177 6.61 9.96 19.76
C ASP A 177 7.68 9.39 20.71
N ASP A 178 7.33 8.37 21.51
CA ASP A 178 8.29 7.74 22.42
C ASP A 178 9.42 7.03 21.65
N ALA A 179 9.10 6.48 20.48
CA ALA A 179 10.09 5.86 19.60
C ALA A 179 11.04 6.90 19.00
N ILE A 180 10.53 8.06 18.56
CA ILE A 180 11.36 9.17 18.07
C ILE A 180 12.29 9.66 19.18
N VAL A 181 11.78 9.89 20.39
CA VAL A 181 12.59 10.27 21.56
C VAL A 181 13.65 9.21 21.85
N GLN A 182 13.30 7.93 21.78
CA GLN A 182 14.25 6.83 21.98
C GLN A 182 15.37 6.81 20.93
N MET A 183 15.05 7.10 19.66
CA MET A 183 16.02 7.14 18.57
C MET A 183 16.92 8.38 18.67
N LYS A 184 16.37 9.53 19.05
CA LYS A 184 17.11 10.78 19.30
C LYS A 184 18.24 10.59 20.32
N TRP A 185 17.97 9.86 21.40
CA TRP A 185 18.96 9.61 22.47
C TRP A 185 19.70 8.28 22.36
N SER A 186 19.54 7.55 21.26
CA SER A 186 20.27 6.31 21.03
C SER A 186 21.68 6.59 20.51
N LYS A 187 22.67 5.93 21.10
CA LYS A 187 24.09 6.04 20.69
C LYS A 187 24.40 5.37 19.34
N LYS A 188 23.43 4.70 18.71
CA LYS A 188 23.66 3.93 17.48
C LYS A 188 23.60 4.86 16.28
N LYS A 189 24.58 4.79 15.36
CA LYS A 189 24.62 5.61 14.13
C LYS A 189 23.31 5.58 13.34
N MET A 190 22.73 4.40 13.16
CA MET A 190 21.48 4.23 12.39
C MET A 190 20.23 4.73 13.13
N ALA A 191 20.33 5.11 14.40
CA ALA A 191 19.18 5.64 15.12
C ALA A 191 18.73 7.00 14.58
N ALA A 192 19.67 7.84 14.12
CA ALA A 192 19.34 9.10 13.47
C ALA A 192 18.53 8.88 12.18
N GLU A 193 18.96 7.94 11.32
CA GLU A 193 18.23 7.57 10.10
C GLU A 193 16.84 7.00 10.41
N ILE A 194 16.71 6.15 11.43
CA ILE A 194 15.40 5.62 11.85
C ILE A 194 14.51 6.73 12.39
N GLY A 195 15.05 7.68 13.15
CA GLY A 195 14.30 8.84 13.65
C GLY A 195 13.65 9.62 12.51
N TYR A 196 14.43 9.91 11.46
CA TYR A 196 13.93 10.55 10.23
C TYR A 196 12.79 9.74 9.59
N TYR A 197 12.97 8.43 9.38
CA TYR A 197 11.92 7.60 8.79
C TYR A 197 10.67 7.45 9.68
N LEU A 198 10.80 7.59 11.00
CA LEU A 198 9.65 7.61 11.91
C LEU A 198 8.88 8.93 11.83
N GLU A 199 9.57 10.06 11.65
CA GLU A 199 8.95 11.36 11.38
C GLU A 199 8.23 11.34 10.03
N GLU A 200 8.89 10.86 8.98
CA GLU A 200 8.29 10.67 7.66
C GLU A 200 7.05 9.77 7.74
N ALA A 201 7.14 8.63 8.43
CA ALA A 201 6.01 7.72 8.61
C ALA A 201 4.85 8.36 9.38
N ARG A 202 5.13 9.18 10.40
CA ARG A 202 4.12 9.93 11.15
C ARG A 202 3.40 10.91 10.24
N ASP A 203 4.14 11.67 9.47
CA ASP A 203 3.58 12.74 8.64
C ASP A 203 2.75 12.13 7.49
N LEU A 204 3.22 11.03 6.88
CA LEU A 204 2.44 10.24 5.92
C LEU A 204 1.20 9.60 6.56
N ALA A 205 1.27 9.16 7.81
CA ALA A 205 0.13 8.57 8.52
C ALA A 205 -0.98 9.60 8.75
N ILE A 206 -0.61 10.83 9.10
CA ILE A 206 -1.54 11.94 9.24
C ILE A 206 -2.11 12.33 7.86
N ALA A 207 -1.24 12.57 6.87
CA ALA A 207 -1.65 13.07 5.57
C ALA A 207 -2.46 12.07 4.73
N GLN A 208 -2.03 10.80 4.66
CA GLN A 208 -2.67 9.79 3.80
C GLN A 208 -3.82 9.06 4.48
N ARG A 209 -3.70 8.79 5.79
CA ARG A 209 -4.65 7.95 6.53
C ARG A 209 -5.49 8.72 7.53
N GLY A 210 -5.15 9.96 7.87
CA GLY A 210 -5.87 10.75 8.87
C GLY A 210 -5.74 10.20 10.29
N MET A 211 -4.61 9.55 10.62
CA MET A 211 -4.37 9.01 11.96
C MET A 211 -3.98 10.12 12.95
N GLY A 212 -4.30 9.95 14.24
CA GLY A 212 -3.85 10.85 15.32
C GLY A 212 -4.54 12.21 15.41
N LEU A 213 -5.65 12.42 14.70
CA LEU A 213 -6.43 13.67 14.69
C LEU A 213 -7.55 13.73 15.73
N GLY A 214 -7.66 12.73 16.62
CA GLY A 214 -8.77 12.62 17.58
C GLY A 214 -8.87 13.80 18.55
N LYS A 215 -7.75 14.46 18.89
CA LYS A 215 -7.77 15.68 19.71
C LYS A 215 -8.51 16.83 19.06
N VAL A 216 -8.32 17.04 17.76
CA VAL A 216 -8.98 18.10 16.99
C VAL A 216 -10.45 17.75 16.77
N ASN A 217 -10.74 16.47 16.54
CA ASN A 217 -12.09 15.96 16.31
C ASN A 217 -12.90 15.71 17.60
N ASN A 218 -12.36 16.03 18.78
CA ASN A 218 -12.97 15.74 20.09
C ASN A 218 -13.30 14.25 20.34
N GLU A 219 -12.55 13.32 19.74
CA GLU A 219 -12.68 11.85 19.94
C GLU A 219 -11.93 11.35 21.19
N ILE A 220 -11.72 12.22 22.18
CA ILE A 220 -11.02 11.86 23.41
C ILE A 220 -11.96 11.04 24.30
N LEU A 221 -11.45 9.94 24.87
CA LEU A 221 -12.24 9.14 25.81
C LEU A 221 -12.47 9.96 27.09
N LYS A 222 -13.73 10.09 27.51
CA LYS A 222 -14.11 10.79 28.75
C LYS A 222 -13.39 10.24 29.98
N ALA A 223 -13.17 8.93 30.01
CA ALA A 223 -12.37 8.26 31.03
C ALA A 223 -11.22 7.48 30.36
N PRO A 224 -9.98 7.56 30.90
CA PRO A 224 -8.86 6.82 30.35
C PRO A 224 -9.09 5.32 30.49
N LYS A 225 -8.83 4.57 29.41
CA LYS A 225 -8.97 3.11 29.41
C LYS A 225 -7.65 2.45 29.80
N LYS A 226 -7.69 1.65 30.88
CA LYS A 226 -6.58 0.82 31.33
C LYS A 226 -6.55 -0.47 30.53
N ILE A 227 -5.47 -0.70 29.78
CA ILE A 227 -5.28 -1.92 29.00
C ILE A 227 -3.95 -2.59 29.35
N GLN A 228 -3.89 -3.89 29.11
CA GLN A 228 -2.65 -4.66 29.20
C GLN A 228 -2.14 -5.03 27.80
N THR A 229 -0.90 -4.67 27.47
CA THR A 229 -0.27 -5.11 26.22
C THR A 229 -0.04 -6.61 26.20
N VAL A 230 0.30 -7.17 25.03
CA VAL A 230 0.65 -8.60 24.89
C VAL A 230 1.84 -8.95 25.80
N ASP A 231 2.78 -8.02 25.97
CA ASP A 231 3.96 -8.17 26.82
C ASP A 231 3.64 -8.07 28.32
N GLY A 232 2.39 -7.80 28.70
CA GLY A 232 1.95 -7.71 30.10
C GLY A 232 2.06 -6.31 30.72
N LYS A 233 2.55 -5.31 29.99
CA LYS A 233 2.67 -3.92 30.48
C LYS A 233 1.29 -3.25 30.53
N TRP A 234 0.99 -2.57 31.63
CA TRP A 234 -0.20 -1.75 31.77
C TRP A 234 0.00 -0.37 31.17
N ILE A 235 -0.97 0.08 30.37
CA ILE A 235 -0.97 1.38 29.72
C ILE A 235 -2.35 2.03 29.90
N GLU A 236 -2.34 3.34 30.17
CA GLU A 236 -3.53 4.17 30.23
C GLU A 236 -3.71 4.93 28.91
N ILE A 237 -4.76 4.63 28.17
CA ILE A 237 -5.08 5.29 26.91
C ILE A 237 -6.13 6.38 27.15
N LYS A 238 -5.73 7.64 26.94
CA LYS A 238 -6.64 8.80 26.91
C LYS A 238 -7.19 9.05 25.51
N ASP A 239 -6.31 9.00 24.51
CA ASP A 239 -6.61 9.25 23.11
C ASP A 239 -6.55 7.93 22.33
N PRO A 240 -7.68 7.43 21.80
CA PRO A 240 -7.72 6.17 21.07
C PRO A 240 -7.11 6.30 19.66
N THR A 241 -7.03 7.51 19.10
CA THR A 241 -6.47 7.76 17.77
C THR A 241 -4.95 7.90 17.78
N ARG A 242 -4.33 7.98 18.97
CA ARG A 242 -2.87 8.04 19.12
C ARG A 242 -2.25 6.88 18.36
N MET A 243 -1.25 7.18 17.54
CA MET A 243 -0.55 6.18 16.75
C MET A 243 0.60 5.54 17.53
N TYR A 244 0.77 4.24 17.31
CA TYR A 244 1.87 3.47 17.87
C TYR A 244 2.46 2.53 16.81
N ILE A 245 3.67 2.06 17.08
CA ILE A 245 4.35 1.10 16.22
C ILE A 245 3.84 -0.30 16.57
N ALA A 246 2.93 -0.83 15.75
CA ALA A 246 2.37 -2.17 15.94
C ALA A 246 3.40 -3.24 15.63
N GLN A 247 4.10 -3.10 14.52
CA GLN A 247 5.15 -4.01 14.11
C GLN A 247 6.30 -3.23 13.49
N SER A 248 7.51 -3.75 13.67
CA SER A 248 8.71 -3.24 13.00
C SER A 248 9.60 -4.42 12.64
N TRP A 249 10.04 -4.46 11.39
CA TRP A 249 10.94 -5.50 10.91
C TRP A 249 11.92 -4.94 9.89
N VAL A 250 12.95 -5.73 9.60
CA VAL A 250 14.04 -5.32 8.72
C VAL A 250 14.10 -6.21 7.50
N GLY A 251 14.12 -5.59 6.32
CA GLY A 251 14.37 -6.22 5.04
C GLY A 251 15.84 -6.18 4.64
N ARG A 252 16.30 -7.20 3.93
CA ARG A 252 17.62 -7.20 3.31
C ARG A 252 17.55 -6.56 1.93
N GLY A 253 18.42 -5.60 1.68
CA GLY A 253 18.57 -4.96 0.37
C GLY A 253 19.67 -5.60 -0.49
N PRO A 254 19.88 -5.04 -1.70
CA PRO A 254 21.00 -5.44 -2.55
C PRO A 254 22.33 -5.19 -1.87
N TRP A 255 23.34 -6.00 -2.19
CA TRP A 255 24.70 -5.75 -1.72
C TRP A 255 25.22 -4.45 -2.30
N ARG A 256 25.67 -3.50 -1.46
CA ARG A 256 26.24 -2.23 -1.94
C ARG A 256 27.56 -2.43 -2.67
N GLY A 257 28.32 -3.45 -2.27
CA GLY A 257 29.61 -3.74 -2.84
C GLY A 257 30.17 -5.06 -2.32
N LYS A 258 31.17 -5.56 -3.03
CA LYS A 258 31.98 -6.72 -2.63
C LYS A 258 33.44 -6.28 -2.64
N ARG A 259 34.20 -6.70 -1.64
CA ARG A 259 35.64 -6.45 -1.52
C ARG A 259 36.35 -7.76 -1.26
N ILE A 260 37.48 -7.96 -1.91
CA ILE A 260 38.36 -9.11 -1.65
C ILE A 260 39.10 -8.86 -0.32
N ASP A 261 39.09 -9.87 0.55
CA ASP A 261 39.76 -9.90 1.84
C ASP A 261 40.99 -10.80 1.75
N TYR A 262 42.16 -10.19 1.58
CA TYR A 262 43.43 -10.91 1.45
C TYR A 262 43.88 -11.40 2.83
N LYS A 263 44.07 -12.71 2.98
CA LYS A 263 44.52 -13.35 4.22
C LYS A 263 45.91 -13.96 4.04
N GLY A 264 46.53 -14.36 5.16
CA GLY A 264 47.81 -15.06 5.12
C GLY A 264 47.75 -16.38 4.34
N ARG A 265 48.91 -16.83 3.85
CA ARG A 265 49.09 -18.11 3.13
C ARG A 265 48.23 -18.23 1.86
N GLY A 266 48.11 -17.15 1.09
CA GLY A 266 47.39 -17.14 -0.20
C GLY A 266 45.87 -17.35 -0.10
N ARG A 267 45.29 -17.28 1.11
CA ARG A 267 43.84 -17.42 1.31
C ARG A 267 43.13 -16.11 0.99
N MET A 268 41.94 -16.21 0.39
CA MET A 268 41.14 -15.06 0.01
C MET A 268 39.70 -15.23 0.48
N GLY A 269 39.13 -14.19 1.09
CA GLY A 269 37.71 -14.08 1.41
C GLY A 269 37.01 -13.02 0.56
N ILE A 270 35.68 -12.98 0.60
CA ILE A 270 34.89 -11.89 0.01
C ILE A 270 34.08 -11.23 1.10
N ILE A 271 34.41 -9.98 1.44
CA ILE A 271 33.59 -9.12 2.29
C ILE A 271 32.46 -8.54 1.44
N ARG A 272 31.23 -8.72 1.88
CA ARG A 272 30.04 -8.15 1.22
C ARG A 272 29.48 -7.03 2.09
N HIS A 273 29.29 -5.85 1.52
CA HIS A 273 28.70 -4.70 2.21
C HIS A 273 27.16 -4.77 2.13
N PRO A 274 26.45 -5.11 3.22
CA PRO A 274 25.00 -5.26 3.21
C PRO A 274 24.31 -3.91 3.19
N SER A 275 23.22 -3.78 2.45
CA SER A 275 22.21 -2.74 2.67
C SER A 275 20.93 -3.35 3.24
N THR A 276 20.14 -2.57 3.95
CA THR A 276 18.89 -3.02 4.57
C THR A 276 17.86 -1.91 4.65
N SER A 277 16.58 -2.26 4.62
CA SER A 277 15.47 -1.34 4.87
C SER A 277 14.76 -1.69 6.16
N LEU A 278 14.20 -0.68 6.82
CA LEU A 278 13.27 -0.83 7.94
C LEU A 278 11.85 -0.73 7.38
N THR A 279 10.95 -1.57 7.87
CA THR A 279 9.52 -1.46 7.58
C THR A 279 8.77 -1.39 8.90
N VAL A 280 7.88 -0.40 9.02
CA VAL A 280 7.12 -0.10 10.22
C VAL A 280 5.64 -0.12 9.86
N LEU A 281 4.85 -0.80 10.68
CA LEU A 281 3.40 -0.79 10.63
C LEU A 281 2.88 0.09 11.76
N LEU A 282 2.32 1.23 11.40
CA LEU A 282 1.66 2.15 12.33
C LEU A 282 0.18 1.81 12.41
N LYS A 283 -0.36 1.79 13.63
CA LYS A 283 -1.78 1.62 13.94
C LYS A 283 -2.21 2.60 15.02
N GLU A 284 -3.51 2.82 15.15
CA GLU A 284 -4.10 3.59 16.25
C GLU A 284 -4.29 2.73 17.51
N GLU A 285 -4.27 3.35 18.70
CA GLU A 285 -4.53 2.69 19.99
C GLU A 285 -5.92 1.99 20.03
N LYS A 286 -6.88 2.35 19.17
CA LYS A 286 -8.14 1.60 18.93
C LYS A 286 -7.88 0.09 18.73
N THR A 287 -6.85 -0.28 17.98
CA THR A 287 -6.47 -1.69 17.74
C THR A 287 -6.10 -2.39 19.04
N ARG A 288 -5.31 -1.74 19.92
CA ARG A 288 -4.88 -2.33 21.19
C ARG A 288 -6.03 -2.53 22.17
N ILE A 289 -6.97 -1.60 22.17
CA ILE A 289 -8.19 -1.70 22.97
C ILE A 289 -8.96 -2.96 22.56
N ARG A 290 -9.21 -3.16 21.25
CA ARG A 290 -9.89 -4.35 20.73
C ARG A 290 -9.13 -5.63 21.08
N GLU A 291 -7.82 -5.67 20.83
CA GLU A 291 -7.01 -6.86 21.12
C GLU A 291 -7.00 -7.24 22.61
N TYR A 292 -7.05 -6.24 23.50
CA TYR A 292 -7.17 -6.47 24.93
C TYR A 292 -8.56 -7.03 25.29
N GLU A 293 -9.63 -6.46 24.78
CA GLU A 293 -11.00 -6.95 25.00
C GLU A 293 -11.17 -8.39 24.53
N GLU A 294 -10.72 -8.71 23.31
CA GLU A 294 -10.75 -10.08 22.79
C GLU A 294 -9.93 -11.05 23.66
N ARG A 295 -8.82 -10.59 24.26
CA ARG A 295 -8.01 -11.42 25.17
C ARG A 295 -8.74 -11.66 26.49
N VAL A 296 -9.42 -10.65 27.03
CA VAL A 296 -10.24 -10.75 28.24
C VAL A 296 -11.42 -11.68 27.98
N GLU A 297 -12.15 -11.50 26.88
CA GLU A 297 -13.25 -12.39 26.47
C GLU A 297 -12.77 -13.83 26.29
N LYS A 298 -11.62 -14.04 25.64
CA LYS A 298 -11.00 -15.37 25.49
C LYS A 298 -10.64 -15.98 26.84
N LYS A 299 -10.14 -15.18 27.79
CA LYS A 299 -9.83 -15.63 29.16
C LYS A 299 -11.10 -16.00 29.91
N ASN A 300 -12.14 -15.17 29.82
CA ASN A 300 -13.45 -15.42 30.44
C ASN A 300 -14.10 -16.69 29.86
N LYS A 301 -14.00 -16.91 28.54
CA LYS A 301 -14.51 -18.10 27.85
C LYS A 301 -13.83 -19.40 28.27
N LYS A 302 -12.59 -19.37 28.75
CA LYS A 302 -11.88 -20.56 29.25
C LYS A 302 -12.55 -21.14 30.51
N GLY A 303 -13.29 -20.32 31.25
CA GLY A 303 -13.88 -20.71 32.53
C GLY A 303 -12.85 -20.85 33.65
N PRO A 304 -13.31 -21.11 34.89
CA PRO A 304 -12.43 -21.35 36.03
C PRO A 304 -11.75 -22.73 35.94
N TRP A 305 -10.65 -22.88 36.65
CA TRP A 305 -10.06 -24.22 36.88
C TRP A 305 -10.93 -25.00 37.88
N VAL A 306 -11.21 -26.26 37.56
CA VAL A 306 -12.04 -27.17 38.37
C VAL A 306 -11.14 -28.27 38.93
N HIS A 307 -11.22 -28.52 40.24
CA HIS A 307 -10.40 -29.52 40.93
C HIS A 307 -10.56 -30.93 40.35
N LEU A 308 -11.80 -31.35 40.07
CA LEU A 308 -12.17 -32.64 39.50
C LEU A 308 -12.84 -32.44 38.13
N PRO A 309 -12.07 -32.39 37.03
CA PRO A 309 -12.64 -32.15 35.71
C PRO A 309 -13.27 -33.42 35.11
N ASN A 310 -14.43 -33.26 34.48
CA ASN A 310 -15.08 -34.32 33.68
C ASN A 310 -14.31 -34.54 32.37
N ARG A 311 -13.25 -35.36 32.41
CA ARG A 311 -12.49 -35.74 31.21
C ARG A 311 -13.27 -36.81 30.45
N PRO A 312 -13.39 -36.72 29.12
CA PRO A 312 -14.03 -37.77 28.34
C PRO A 312 -13.21 -39.06 28.47
N VAL A 313 -13.89 -40.20 28.64
CA VAL A 313 -13.25 -41.51 28.56
C VAL A 313 -12.90 -41.75 27.09
N TYR A 314 -11.61 -41.95 26.82
CA TYR A 314 -11.14 -42.26 25.47
C TYR A 314 -11.16 -43.76 25.23
N GLY A 315 -11.71 -44.18 24.08
CA GLY A 315 -11.86 -45.59 23.69
C GLY A 315 -13.32 -46.03 23.70
N GLN A 316 -13.79 -46.60 22.59
CA GLN A 316 -15.15 -47.12 22.45
C GLN A 316 -15.13 -48.64 22.64
N ARG A 317 -16.01 -49.15 23.50
CA ARG A 317 -16.30 -50.59 23.63
C ARG A 317 -17.77 -50.81 23.27
N PRO A 318 -18.11 -51.86 22.52
CA PRO A 318 -19.50 -52.17 22.15
C PRO A 318 -20.30 -52.82 23.30
N TYR A 319 -19.84 -52.66 24.55
CA TYR A 319 -20.48 -53.16 25.75
C TYR A 319 -20.23 -52.19 26.89
N TYR A 320 -21.15 -52.15 27.86
CA TYR A 320 -20.99 -51.37 29.08
C TYR A 320 -19.91 -52.00 29.99
N SER A 321 -19.04 -51.15 30.54
CA SER A 321 -17.99 -51.55 31.49
C SER A 321 -18.19 -50.92 32.87
N TRP A 322 -19.32 -50.24 33.08
CA TRP A 322 -19.87 -49.77 34.33
C TRP A 322 -21.40 -49.73 34.23
#